data_AF-A0A975GBN8-F1
#
_entry.id   AF-A0A975GBN8-F1
#
_cell.length_a   1.000
_cell.length_b   1.000
_cell.length_c   1.000
_cell.angle_alpha   90.00
_cell.angle_beta   90.00
_cell.angle_gamma   90.00
#
_symmetry.space_group_name_H-M   'P 1'
#
loop_
_entity.id
_entity.type
_entity.pdbx_description
1 polymer ?
#
loop_
_entity_poly.entity_id
_entity_poly.type
_entity_poly.pdbx_seq_one_letter_code
_entity_poly.pdbx_strand_id
1 'polypeptide(L)'
;MYKIIILTILVTLLNAQNPKPYSALGDVIYDNVQKIDSLKKIKYYKVYIKDIKAYVKDVKKTKKIGFEIESGKSKNSNKEYLNKLRELSKRNDYFMRSAVTSYDNAVKNQDSTLFAQLINSGLIDTQSRKQEIIDYYFLHSEDINIEGVIQEFLDEDAKLKAKKEAEQKRYKTKKQREAAKIKRIRENDRAAQERLERELELELSRKKMKIREDQKLELVR
;
A
#
# COMPACT_ATOMS: atom_id res chain seq x y z
N MET A 1 36.30 -4.80 0.66
CA MET A 1 35.00 -4.14 0.44
C MET A 1 33.95 -4.51 1.48
N TYR A 2 33.94 -5.73 2.05
CA TYR A 2 33.01 -6.12 3.13
C TYR A 2 33.07 -5.21 4.38
N LYS A 3 34.27 -4.72 4.73
CA LYS A 3 34.46 -3.77 5.85
C LYS A 3 33.75 -2.41 5.64
N ILE A 4 33.60 -1.96 4.39
CA ILE A 4 32.88 -0.71 4.06
C ILE A 4 31.37 -0.93 4.15
N ILE A 5 30.90 -2.11 3.73
CA ILE A 5 29.47 -2.51 3.80
C ILE A 5 29.00 -2.65 5.25
N ILE A 6 29.82 -3.22 6.14
CA ILE A 6 29.52 -3.30 7.58
C ILE A 6 29.45 -1.91 8.21
N LEU A 7 30.34 -0.99 7.82
CA LEU A 7 30.35 0.38 8.34
C LEU A 7 29.06 1.13 7.95
N THR A 8 28.58 0.96 6.71
CA THR A 8 27.30 1.55 6.26
C THR A 8 26.09 0.96 6.98
N ILE A 9 26.09 -0.35 7.30
CA ILE A 9 24.99 -1.00 8.04
C ILE A 9 24.97 -0.55 9.52
N LEU A 10 26.15 -0.40 10.16
CA LEU A 10 26.24 0.15 11.51
C LEU A 10 25.77 1.61 11.58
N VAL A 11 26.05 2.41 10.55
CA VAL A 11 25.57 3.81 10.45
C VAL A 11 24.04 3.86 10.32
N THR A 12 23.41 2.89 9.65
CA THR A 12 21.93 2.80 9.61
C THR A 12 21.30 2.34 10.94
N LEU A 13 21.99 1.48 11.70
CA LEU A 13 21.57 1.06 13.05
C LEU A 13 21.80 2.17 14.11
N LEU A 14 22.63 3.17 13.80
CA LEU A 14 22.88 4.37 14.61
C LEU A 14 21.89 5.52 14.35
N ASN A 15 20.88 5.33 13.50
CA ASN A 15 19.68 6.17 13.54
C ASN A 15 18.96 5.90 14.85
N ALA A 16 19.42 6.54 15.91
CA ALA A 16 18.91 6.36 17.25
C ALA A 16 17.39 6.53 17.23
N GLN A 17 16.70 5.43 17.57
CA GLN A 17 15.35 5.46 18.10
C GLN A 17 15.27 6.55 19.17
N ASN A 18 14.14 7.23 19.26
CA ASN A 18 13.91 8.29 20.22
C ASN A 18 14.28 7.85 21.66
N PRO A 19 14.69 8.78 22.53
CA PRO A 19 15.03 8.44 23.91
C PRO A 19 13.91 7.64 24.60
N LYS A 20 14.25 6.53 25.25
CA LYS A 20 13.27 5.68 25.96
C LYS A 20 12.54 6.41 27.09
N PRO A 21 13.19 7.27 27.91
CA PRO A 21 12.50 7.97 28.97
C PRO A 21 11.34 8.81 28.42
N TYR A 22 10.13 8.52 28.91
CA TYR A 22 8.89 9.18 28.49
C TYR A 22 8.62 9.12 26.98
N SER A 23 9.01 8.03 26.31
CA SER A 23 8.84 7.84 24.85
C SER A 23 7.41 8.07 24.37
N ALA A 24 6.39 7.66 25.13
CA ALA A 24 4.98 7.90 24.79
C ALA A 24 4.64 9.37 24.51
N LEU A 25 5.33 10.32 25.17
CA LEU A 25 5.20 11.75 24.92
C LEU A 25 6.26 12.26 23.94
N GLY A 26 7.49 11.77 24.09
CA GLY A 26 8.64 12.19 23.29
C GLY A 26 8.51 11.85 21.82
N ASP A 27 8.05 10.65 21.49
CA ASP A 27 8.03 10.12 20.12
C ASP A 27 7.20 11.01 19.20
N VAL A 28 5.98 11.36 19.62
CA VAL A 28 5.11 12.27 18.88
C VAL A 28 5.81 13.60 18.58
N ILE A 29 6.53 14.15 19.55
CA ILE A 29 7.26 15.43 19.40
C ILE A 29 8.45 15.27 18.45
N TYR A 30 9.23 14.20 18.60
CA TYR A 30 10.45 13.98 17.83
C TYR A 30 10.14 13.62 16.37
N ASP A 31 9.10 12.84 16.13
CA ASP A 31 8.73 12.37 14.80
C ASP A 31 8.09 13.50 13.96
N ASN A 32 7.41 14.44 14.62
CA ASN A 32 6.82 15.61 13.96
C ASN A 32 7.80 16.75 13.68
N VAL A 33 9.01 16.73 14.25
CA VAL A 33 9.91 17.89 14.20
C VAL A 33 10.24 18.34 12.78
N GLN A 34 10.46 17.40 11.86
CA GLN A 34 10.80 17.69 10.46
C GLN A 34 9.57 18.18 9.69
N LYS A 35 8.41 17.59 9.97
CA LYS A 35 7.13 17.98 9.37
C LYS A 35 6.78 19.43 9.76
N ILE A 36 6.94 19.78 11.04
CA ILE A 36 6.75 21.16 11.53
C ILE A 36 7.82 22.11 10.94
N ASP A 37 9.08 21.68 10.83
CA ASP A 37 10.11 22.52 10.18
C ASP A 37 9.77 22.82 8.72
N SER A 38 9.16 21.86 8.01
CA SER A 38 8.75 22.02 6.61
C SER A 38 7.72 23.14 6.40
N LEU A 39 6.91 23.46 7.42
CA LEU A 39 5.92 24.54 7.34
C LEU A 39 6.53 25.89 6.96
N LYS A 40 7.80 26.14 7.31
CA LYS A 40 8.50 27.39 6.91
C LYS A 40 8.55 27.62 5.40
N LYS A 41 8.40 26.56 4.60
CA LYS A 41 8.38 26.63 3.12
C LYS A 41 7.03 27.12 2.59
N ILE A 42 5.97 27.01 3.39
CA ILE A 42 4.60 27.42 3.03
C ILE A 42 4.48 28.92 3.28
N LYS A 43 4.01 29.67 2.26
CA LYS A 43 3.91 31.14 2.32
C LYS A 43 3.08 31.61 3.51
N TYR A 44 1.99 30.91 3.81
CA TYR A 44 1.10 31.18 4.94
C TYR A 44 1.83 31.18 6.29
N TYR A 45 2.84 30.32 6.47
CA TYR A 45 3.57 30.16 7.74
C TYR A 45 4.78 31.09 7.90
N LYS A 46 5.02 32.01 6.96
CA LYS A 46 6.15 32.96 7.05
C LYS A 46 6.18 33.74 8.36
N VAL A 47 5.00 34.14 8.86
CA VAL A 47 4.87 34.88 10.13
C VAL A 47 5.30 34.06 11.36
N TYR A 48 5.27 32.72 11.27
CA TYR A 48 5.61 31.81 12.37
C TYR A 48 7.03 31.23 12.27
N ILE A 49 7.85 31.67 11.30
CA ILE A 49 9.20 31.10 11.07
C ILE A 49 10.06 31.15 12.34
N LYS A 50 9.98 32.24 13.12
CA LYS A 50 10.75 32.38 14.37
C LYS A 50 10.34 31.33 15.40
N ASP A 51 9.03 31.11 15.56
CA ASP A 51 8.49 30.16 16.53
C ASP A 51 8.76 28.71 16.14
N ILE A 52 8.66 28.40 14.85
CA ILE A 52 9.01 27.09 14.29
C ILE A 52 10.50 26.80 14.53
N LYS A 53 11.40 27.75 14.19
CA LYS A 53 12.84 27.59 14.44
C LYS A 53 13.15 27.39 15.92
N ALA A 54 12.51 28.16 16.79
CA ALA A 54 12.67 28.00 18.24
C ALA A 54 12.19 26.62 18.70
N TYR A 55 11.04 26.15 18.22
CA TYR A 55 10.50 24.83 18.54
C TYR A 55 11.47 23.72 18.13
N VAL A 56 11.93 23.73 16.88
CA VAL A 56 12.86 22.71 16.36
C VAL A 56 14.17 22.70 17.14
N LYS A 57 14.70 23.87 17.51
CA LYS A 57 15.89 23.98 18.35
C LYS A 57 15.67 23.36 19.73
N ASP A 58 14.55 23.67 20.36
CA ASP A 58 14.21 23.15 21.69
C ASP A 58 13.99 21.64 21.66
N VAL A 59 13.28 21.11 20.64
CA VAL A 59 13.09 19.67 20.45
C VAL A 59 14.42 18.94 20.31
N LYS A 60 15.34 19.44 19.48
CA LYS A 60 16.68 18.84 19.33
C LYS A 60 17.48 18.85 20.62
N LYS A 61 17.44 19.96 21.37
CA LYS A 61 18.10 20.07 22.67
C LYS A 61 17.50 19.07 23.68
N THR A 62 16.18 19.01 23.77
CA THR A 62 15.47 18.09 24.67
C THR A 62 15.72 16.63 24.29
N LYS A 63 15.76 16.29 22.99
CA LYS A 63 16.12 14.93 22.53
C LYS A 63 17.51 14.51 23.02
N LYS A 64 18.48 15.42 22.95
CA LYS A 64 19.83 15.18 23.49
C LYS A 64 19.80 14.92 24.99
N ILE A 65 19.07 15.74 25.75
CA ILE A 65 18.88 15.54 27.21
C ILE A 65 18.25 14.17 27.50
N GLY A 66 17.27 13.74 26.70
CA GLY A 66 16.64 12.43 26.84
C GLY A 66 17.65 11.27 26.74
N PHE A 67 18.55 11.30 25.76
CA PHE A 67 19.62 10.30 25.65
C PHE A 67 20.66 10.38 26.79
N GLU A 68 20.96 11.59 27.25
CA GLU A 68 21.83 11.78 28.42
C GLU A 68 21.20 11.18 29.68
N ILE A 69 19.87 11.30 29.85
CA ILE A 69 19.13 10.67 30.95
C ILE A 69 19.16 9.15 30.81
N GLU A 70 18.86 8.62 29.62
CA GLU A 70 18.88 7.18 29.35
C GLU A 70 20.24 6.54 29.64
N SER A 71 21.32 7.27 29.36
CA SER A 71 22.70 6.83 29.60
C SER A 71 23.22 7.14 31.02
N GLY A 72 22.41 7.74 31.90
CA GLY A 72 22.81 8.11 33.26
C GLY A 72 23.84 9.25 33.35
N LYS A 73 24.03 10.02 32.27
CA LYS A 73 25.03 11.11 32.16
C LYS A 73 24.44 12.51 32.32
N SER A 74 23.11 12.62 32.37
CA SER A 74 22.42 13.90 32.45
C SER A 74 22.64 14.59 33.80
N LYS A 75 22.89 15.91 33.73
CA LYS A 75 22.81 16.80 34.90
C LYS A 75 21.38 17.25 35.22
N ASN A 76 20.44 17.08 34.29
CA ASN A 76 19.03 17.38 34.47
C ASN A 76 18.30 16.22 35.13
N SER A 77 17.32 16.53 35.96
CA SER A 77 16.42 15.56 36.56
C SER A 77 15.40 15.01 35.55
N ASN A 78 14.91 13.80 35.81
CA ASN A 78 13.78 13.21 35.06
C ASN A 78 12.55 14.13 35.04
N LYS A 79 12.30 14.84 36.15
CA LYS A 79 11.17 15.77 36.30
C LYS A 79 11.31 16.99 35.39
N GLU A 80 12.49 17.59 35.32
CA GLU A 80 12.76 18.73 34.43
C GLU A 80 12.60 18.33 32.96
N TYR A 81 13.13 17.17 32.58
CA TYR A 81 12.98 16.63 31.23
C TYR A 81 11.51 16.38 30.88
N LEU A 82 10.75 15.73 31.77
CA LEU A 82 9.31 15.51 31.58
C LEU A 82 8.54 16.83 31.43
N ASN A 83 8.83 17.83 32.26
CA ASN A 83 8.19 19.14 32.15
C ASN A 83 8.53 19.79 30.81
N LYS A 84 9.77 19.65 30.33
CA LYS A 84 10.15 20.18 29.02
C LYS A 84 9.43 19.47 27.87
N LEU A 85 9.26 18.15 27.96
CA LEU A 85 8.46 17.41 26.99
C LEU A 85 7.00 17.88 26.98
N ARG A 86 6.41 18.15 28.15
CA ARG A 86 5.03 18.68 28.24
C ARG A 86 4.88 20.05 27.59
N GLU A 87 5.84 20.95 27.78
CA GLU A 87 5.86 22.25 27.07
C GLU A 87 5.96 22.07 25.55
N LEU A 88 6.83 21.18 25.10
CA LEU A 88 7.02 20.89 23.69
C LEU A 88 5.81 20.21 23.07
N SER A 89 5.12 19.35 23.80
CA SER A 89 3.85 18.73 23.38
C SER A 89 2.81 19.80 23.09
N LYS A 90 2.63 20.79 23.97
CA LYS A 90 1.65 21.87 23.74
C LYS A 90 1.96 22.66 22.47
N ARG A 91 3.24 22.94 22.20
CA ARG A 91 3.69 23.64 20.99
C ARG A 91 3.54 22.76 19.73
N ASN A 92 3.85 21.48 19.83
CA ASN A 92 3.60 20.49 18.79
C ASN A 92 2.12 20.50 18.39
N ASP A 93 1.23 20.35 19.38
CA ASP A 93 -0.21 20.27 19.15
C ASP A 93 -0.76 21.58 18.56
N TYR A 94 -0.19 22.72 18.96
CA TYR A 94 -0.51 24.00 18.35
C TYR A 94 -0.21 24.00 16.84
N PHE A 95 1.00 23.58 16.42
CA PHE A 95 1.35 23.55 15.00
C PHE A 95 0.54 22.51 14.22
N MET A 96 0.29 21.34 14.81
CA MET A 96 -0.58 20.32 14.21
C MET A 96 -2.00 20.86 13.99
N ARG A 97 -2.62 21.43 15.02
CA ARG A 97 -3.96 22.03 14.91
C ARG A 97 -3.96 23.17 13.90
N SER A 98 -2.94 24.03 13.91
CA SER A 98 -2.80 25.11 12.94
C SER A 98 -2.76 24.58 11.51
N ALA A 99 -2.02 23.50 11.23
CA ALA A 99 -1.96 22.89 9.91
C ALA A 99 -3.33 22.35 9.48
N VAL A 100 -4.04 21.64 10.37
CA VAL A 100 -5.38 21.13 10.10
C VAL A 100 -6.38 22.26 9.83
N THR A 101 -6.41 23.29 10.68
CA THR A 101 -7.30 24.43 10.46
C THR A 101 -6.96 25.20 9.19
N SER A 102 -5.68 25.33 8.85
CA SER A 102 -5.26 25.97 7.60
C SER A 102 -5.66 25.13 6.39
N TYR A 103 -5.66 23.80 6.51
CA TYR A 103 -6.10 22.89 5.46
C TYR A 103 -7.60 23.02 5.24
N ASP A 104 -8.41 22.97 6.30
CA ASP A 104 -9.86 23.12 6.20
C ASP A 104 -10.22 24.50 5.61
N ASN A 105 -9.47 25.55 5.96
CA ASN A 105 -9.63 26.88 5.38
C ASN A 105 -9.20 26.94 3.91
N ALA A 106 -8.13 26.26 3.51
CA ALA A 106 -7.69 26.21 2.12
C ALA A 106 -8.74 25.53 1.24
N VAL A 107 -9.32 24.42 1.71
CA VAL A 107 -10.44 23.75 1.03
C VAL A 107 -11.63 24.69 0.89
N LYS A 108 -12.05 25.33 2.00
CA LYS A 108 -13.21 26.24 2.02
C LYS A 108 -13.03 27.45 1.11
N ASN A 109 -11.83 28.02 1.08
CA ASN A 109 -11.53 29.22 0.31
C ASN A 109 -11.02 28.93 -1.11
N GLN A 110 -11.02 27.66 -1.52
CA GLN A 110 -10.50 27.23 -2.83
C GLN A 110 -9.04 27.66 -3.07
N ASP A 111 -8.22 27.69 -2.00
CA ASP A 111 -6.78 27.97 -2.11
C ASP A 111 -6.02 26.68 -2.44
N SER A 112 -6.02 26.34 -3.73
CA SER A 112 -5.37 25.15 -4.29
C SER A 112 -3.87 25.06 -3.98
N THR A 113 -3.18 26.21 -3.90
CA THR A 113 -1.75 26.25 -3.56
C THR A 113 -1.51 25.87 -2.10
N LEU A 114 -2.25 26.50 -1.17
CA LEU A 114 -2.12 26.19 0.25
C LEU A 114 -2.57 24.75 0.55
N PHE A 115 -3.65 24.30 -0.09
CA PHE A 115 -4.12 22.91 -0.03
C PHE A 115 -3.01 21.93 -0.41
N ALA A 116 -2.42 22.07 -1.60
CA ALA A 116 -1.38 21.17 -2.10
C ALA A 116 -0.13 21.18 -1.21
N GLN A 117 0.24 22.35 -0.67
CA GLN A 117 1.36 22.47 0.26
C GLN A 117 1.09 21.78 1.60
N LEU A 118 -0.15 21.83 2.11
CA LEU A 118 -0.52 21.26 3.40
C LEU A 118 -0.65 19.75 3.37
N ILE A 119 -1.28 19.17 2.34
CA ILE A 119 -1.37 17.69 2.23
C ILE A 119 0.02 17.06 2.14
N ASN A 120 0.96 17.73 1.46
CA ASN A 120 2.34 17.28 1.30
C ASN A 120 3.25 17.60 2.50
N SER A 121 2.74 18.29 3.54
CA SER A 121 3.52 18.61 4.75
C SER A 121 3.72 17.41 5.69
N GLY A 122 2.89 16.36 5.53
CA GLY A 122 2.86 15.19 6.42
C GLY A 122 2.23 15.43 7.80
N LEU A 123 1.68 16.64 8.05
CA LEU A 123 0.93 17.00 9.26
C LEU A 123 -0.58 16.76 9.13
N ILE A 124 -1.07 16.58 7.92
CA ILE A 124 -2.45 16.21 7.63
C ILE A 124 -2.53 14.69 7.57
N ASP A 125 -3.53 14.13 8.25
CA ASP A 125 -3.88 12.72 8.09
C ASP A 125 -4.58 12.54 6.74
N THR A 126 -3.78 12.30 5.70
CA THR A 126 -4.26 12.22 4.32
C THR A 126 -5.04 10.94 4.06
N GLN A 127 -4.79 9.88 4.84
CA GLN A 127 -5.50 8.61 4.69
C GLN A 127 -6.94 8.71 5.16
N SER A 128 -7.20 9.36 6.30
CA SER A 128 -8.58 9.60 6.75
C SER A 128 -9.34 10.60 5.86
N ARG A 129 -8.61 11.42 5.10
CA ARG A 129 -9.17 12.44 4.19
C ARG A 129 -9.01 12.09 2.70
N LYS A 130 -8.70 10.84 2.36
CA LYS A 130 -8.33 10.43 1.00
C LYS A 130 -9.36 10.85 -0.06
N GLN A 131 -10.65 10.59 0.21
CA GLN A 131 -11.71 10.91 -0.73
C GLN A 131 -11.85 12.43 -0.94
N GLU A 132 -11.84 13.21 0.14
CA GLU A 132 -11.89 14.67 0.11
C GLU A 132 -10.75 15.26 -0.72
N ILE A 133 -9.52 14.75 -0.52
CA ILE A 133 -8.33 15.20 -1.26
C ILE A 133 -8.45 14.93 -2.76
N ILE A 134 -8.92 13.72 -3.13
CA ILE A 134 -9.11 13.32 -4.51
C ILE A 134 -10.22 14.13 -5.19
N ASP A 135 -11.34 14.33 -4.50
CA ASP A 135 -12.46 15.10 -5.03
C ASP A 135 -12.06 16.57 -5.26
N TYR A 136 -11.35 17.17 -4.29
CA TYR A 136 -10.84 18.52 -4.42
C TYR A 136 -9.85 18.64 -5.59
N TYR A 137 -8.95 17.67 -5.75
CA TYR A 137 -8.02 17.62 -6.88
C TYR A 137 -8.76 17.58 -8.22
N PHE A 138 -9.76 16.71 -8.40
CA PHE A 138 -10.49 16.63 -9.65
C PHE A 138 -11.25 17.92 -9.98
N LEU A 139 -11.77 18.63 -8.97
CA LEU A 139 -12.44 19.92 -9.15
C LEU A 139 -11.47 21.06 -9.55
N HIS A 140 -10.19 20.96 -9.17
CA HIS A 140 -9.19 22.02 -9.38
C HIS A 140 -7.93 21.50 -10.10
N SER A 141 -8.10 20.50 -10.99
CA SER A 141 -6.97 19.79 -11.60
C SER A 141 -6.05 20.67 -12.45
N GLU A 142 -6.53 21.83 -12.91
CA GLU A 142 -5.74 22.82 -13.64
C GLU A 142 -4.78 23.61 -12.73
N ASP A 143 -5.12 23.75 -11.44
CA ASP A 143 -4.39 24.56 -10.47
C ASP A 143 -3.47 23.74 -9.54
N ILE A 144 -3.59 22.40 -9.59
CA ILE A 144 -2.91 21.48 -8.67
C ILE A 144 -2.02 20.52 -9.43
N ASN A 145 -0.73 20.51 -9.09
CA ASN A 145 0.19 19.48 -9.57
C ASN A 145 -0.10 18.14 -8.86
N ILE A 146 -0.03 17.05 -9.61
CA ILE A 146 -0.33 15.69 -9.17
C ILE A 146 0.69 15.17 -8.16
N GLU A 147 1.89 15.75 -8.08
CA GLU A 147 2.99 15.26 -7.25
C GLU A 147 2.65 15.00 -5.76
N GLY A 148 3.36 14.04 -5.17
CA GLY A 148 3.28 13.72 -3.75
C GLY A 148 2.06 12.88 -3.41
N VAL A 149 1.26 13.32 -2.43
CA VAL A 149 0.12 12.55 -1.89
C VAL A 149 -0.93 12.23 -2.96
N ILE A 150 -1.21 13.16 -3.86
CA ILE A 150 -2.23 12.96 -4.91
C ILE A 150 -1.78 11.85 -5.86
N GLN A 151 -0.53 11.89 -6.31
CA GLN A 151 0.07 10.86 -7.16
C GLN A 151 0.02 9.49 -6.48
N GLU A 152 0.39 9.41 -5.20
CA GLU A 152 0.33 8.17 -4.42
C GLU A 152 -1.08 7.57 -4.45
N PHE A 153 -2.11 8.39 -4.24
CA PHE A 153 -3.50 7.93 -4.26
C PHE A 153 -3.98 7.50 -5.65
N LEU A 154 -3.61 8.22 -6.70
CA LEU A 154 -3.96 7.84 -8.08
C LEU A 154 -3.27 6.55 -8.51
N ASP A 155 -2.00 6.38 -8.14
CA ASP A 155 -1.21 5.17 -8.43
C ASP A 155 -1.75 3.95 -7.68
N GLU A 156 -2.17 4.11 -6.43
CA GLU A 156 -2.82 3.06 -5.65
C GLU A 156 -4.12 2.59 -6.31
N ASP A 157 -4.97 3.52 -6.76
CA ASP A 157 -6.24 3.19 -7.43
C ASP A 157 -5.99 2.50 -8.78
N ALA A 158 -5.02 2.98 -9.56
CA ALA A 158 -4.61 2.37 -10.82
C ALA A 158 -4.10 0.93 -10.62
N LYS A 159 -3.26 0.69 -9.60
CA LYS A 159 -2.79 -0.65 -9.24
C LYS A 159 -3.93 -1.58 -8.84
N LEU A 160 -4.89 -1.08 -8.05
CA LEU A 160 -6.04 -1.86 -7.62
C LEU A 160 -6.93 -2.25 -8.80
N LYS A 161 -7.19 -1.32 -9.74
CA LYS A 161 -7.93 -1.58 -10.99
C LYS A 161 -7.21 -2.63 -11.84
N ALA A 162 -5.92 -2.47 -12.07
CA ALA A 162 -5.12 -3.41 -12.86
C ALA A 162 -5.13 -4.83 -12.26
N LYS A 163 -5.06 -4.95 -10.92
CA LYS A 163 -5.14 -6.25 -10.23
C LYS A 163 -6.50 -6.91 -10.44
N LYS A 164 -7.60 -6.17 -10.27
CA LYS A 164 -8.97 -6.67 -10.51
C LYS A 164 -9.17 -7.14 -11.95
N GLU A 165 -8.69 -6.36 -12.92
CA GLU A 165 -8.76 -6.74 -14.34
C GLU A 165 -7.94 -8.00 -14.64
N ALA A 166 -6.75 -8.13 -14.07
CA ALA A 166 -5.92 -9.31 -14.23
C ALA A 166 -6.59 -10.57 -13.65
N GLU A 167 -7.22 -10.46 -12.48
CA GLU A 167 -7.99 -11.56 -11.87
C GLU A 167 -9.18 -11.97 -12.73
N GLN A 168 -9.95 -11.01 -13.26
CA GLN A 168 -11.06 -11.30 -14.17
C GLN A 168 -10.59 -11.97 -15.46
N LYS A 169 -9.49 -11.50 -16.07
CA LYS A 169 -8.90 -12.11 -17.27
C LYS A 169 -8.45 -13.55 -17.00
N ARG A 170 -7.80 -13.81 -15.85
CA ARG A 170 -7.40 -15.16 -15.43
C ARG A 170 -8.60 -16.08 -15.27
N TYR A 171 -9.66 -15.61 -14.62
CA TYR A 171 -10.88 -16.38 -14.43
C TYR A 171 -11.54 -16.74 -15.78
N LYS A 172 -11.71 -15.78 -16.69
CA LYS A 172 -12.24 -16.00 -18.04
C LYS A 172 -11.40 -17.02 -18.81
N THR A 173 -10.07 -16.89 -18.76
CA THR A 173 -9.14 -17.81 -19.42
C THR A 173 -9.25 -19.22 -18.87
N LYS A 174 -9.38 -19.39 -17.54
CA LYS A 174 -9.56 -20.70 -16.91
C LYS A 174 -10.84 -21.37 -17.39
N LYS A 175 -11.97 -20.63 -17.38
CA LYS A 175 -13.26 -21.13 -17.87
C LYS A 175 -13.20 -21.56 -19.34
N GLN A 176 -12.53 -20.78 -20.19
CA GLN A 176 -12.32 -21.13 -21.61
C GLN A 176 -11.49 -22.41 -21.77
N ARG A 177 -10.42 -22.57 -20.99
CA ARG A 177 -9.58 -23.79 -21.02
C ARG A 177 -10.37 -25.03 -20.57
N GLU A 178 -11.19 -24.91 -19.53
CA GLU A 178 -12.06 -25.99 -19.05
C GLU A 178 -13.10 -26.36 -20.12
N ALA A 179 -13.76 -25.39 -20.74
CA ALA A 179 -14.69 -25.63 -21.85
C ALA A 179 -14.01 -26.34 -23.03
N ALA A 180 -12.81 -25.91 -23.43
CA ALA A 180 -12.04 -26.55 -24.48
C ALA A 180 -11.58 -27.97 -24.11
N LYS A 181 -11.29 -28.24 -22.82
CA LYS A 181 -10.98 -29.59 -22.33
C LYS A 181 -12.22 -30.49 -22.41
N ILE A 182 -13.38 -30.02 -21.95
CA ILE A 182 -14.65 -30.76 -22.00
C ILE A 182 -15.02 -31.08 -23.45
N LYS A 183 -14.87 -30.11 -24.37
CA LYS A 183 -15.13 -30.33 -25.81
C LYS A 183 -14.27 -31.47 -26.37
N ARG A 184 -12.96 -31.43 -26.11
CA ARG A 184 -12.02 -32.49 -26.54
C ARG A 184 -12.37 -33.86 -25.96
N ILE A 185 -12.75 -33.93 -24.68
CA ILE A 185 -13.17 -35.19 -24.06
C ILE A 185 -14.41 -35.74 -24.77
N ARG A 186 -15.43 -34.91 -24.99
CA ARG A 186 -16.66 -35.32 -25.69
C ARG A 186 -16.40 -35.78 -27.13
N GLU A 187 -15.51 -35.12 -27.85
CA GLU A 187 -15.12 -35.53 -29.20
C GLU A 187 -14.41 -36.89 -29.20
N ASN A 188 -13.50 -37.10 -28.25
CA ASN A 188 -12.81 -38.38 -28.08
C ASN A 188 -13.77 -39.52 -27.67
N ASP A 189 -14.69 -39.24 -26.75
CA ASP A 189 -15.69 -40.21 -26.29
C ASP A 189 -16.61 -40.65 -27.44
N ARG A 190 -17.07 -39.70 -28.27
CA ARG A 190 -17.84 -40.01 -29.49
C ARG A 190 -17.05 -40.88 -30.46
N ALA A 191 -15.81 -40.50 -30.74
CA ALA A 191 -14.94 -41.28 -31.64
C ALA A 191 -14.61 -42.67 -31.08
N ALA A 192 -14.61 -42.86 -29.76
CA ALA A 192 -14.46 -44.17 -29.13
C ALA A 192 -15.75 -45.00 -29.25
N GLN A 193 -16.92 -44.38 -29.03
CA GLN A 193 -18.23 -45.04 -29.23
C GLN A 193 -18.40 -45.52 -30.66
N GLU A 194 -18.15 -44.67 -31.66
CA GLU A 194 -18.24 -45.04 -33.09
C GLU A 194 -17.26 -46.16 -33.49
N ARG A 195 -16.12 -46.26 -32.81
CA ARG A 195 -15.17 -47.37 -33.03
C ARG A 195 -15.70 -48.66 -32.43
N LEU A 196 -16.19 -48.60 -31.20
CA LEU A 196 -16.77 -49.75 -30.50
C LEU A 196 -17.99 -50.29 -31.25
N GLU A 197 -18.88 -49.42 -31.74
CA GLU A 197 -20.04 -49.81 -32.54
C GLU A 197 -19.62 -50.56 -33.81
N ARG A 198 -18.64 -50.02 -34.55
CA ARG A 198 -18.10 -50.70 -35.75
C ARG A 198 -17.46 -52.05 -35.43
N GLU A 199 -16.73 -52.15 -34.32
CA GLU A 199 -16.14 -53.42 -33.87
C GLU A 199 -17.23 -54.45 -33.53
N LEU A 200 -18.28 -54.04 -32.82
CA LEU A 200 -19.41 -54.89 -32.46
C LEU A 200 -20.20 -55.34 -33.71
N GLU A 201 -20.43 -54.47 -34.68
CA GLU A 201 -21.08 -54.83 -35.95
C GLU A 201 -20.27 -55.87 -36.74
N LEU A 202 -18.96 -55.68 -36.83
CA LEU A 202 -18.06 -56.63 -37.47
C LEU A 202 -18.08 -57.99 -36.75
N GLU A 203 -18.04 -57.99 -35.42
CA GLU A 203 -18.10 -59.21 -34.62
C GLU A 203 -19.44 -59.94 -34.79
N LEU A 204 -20.56 -59.21 -34.75
CA LEU A 204 -21.89 -59.75 -35.01
C LEU A 204 -21.99 -60.37 -36.39
N SER A 205 -21.46 -59.69 -37.42
CA SER A 205 -21.44 -60.20 -38.79
C SER A 205 -20.64 -61.51 -38.89
N ARG A 206 -19.44 -61.55 -38.30
CA ARG A 206 -18.60 -62.75 -38.23
C ARG A 206 -19.31 -63.91 -37.53
N LYS A 207 -19.94 -63.66 -36.38
CA LYS A 207 -20.72 -64.66 -35.64
C LYS A 207 -21.90 -65.19 -36.47
N LYS A 208 -22.63 -64.31 -37.16
CA LYS A 208 -23.73 -64.70 -38.08
C LYS A 208 -23.26 -65.52 -39.28
N MET A 209 -22.03 -65.30 -39.77
CA MET A 209 -21.47 -66.13 -40.84
C MET A 209 -21.09 -67.52 -40.32
N LYS A 210 -20.40 -67.61 -39.18
CA LYS A 210 -20.07 -68.90 -38.55
C LYS A 210 -21.30 -69.75 -38.29
N ILE A 211 -22.35 -69.17 -37.69
CA ILE A 211 -23.61 -69.89 -37.45
C ILE A 211 -24.20 -70.44 -38.76
N ARG A 212 -24.15 -69.68 -39.86
CA ARG A 212 -24.63 -70.14 -41.17
C ARG A 212 -23.76 -71.26 -41.76
N GLU A 213 -22.46 -71.25 -41.53
CA GLU A 213 -21.55 -72.31 -41.96
C GLU A 213 -21.77 -73.59 -41.14
N ASP A 214 -21.88 -73.46 -39.83
CA ASP A 214 -22.16 -74.58 -38.91
C ASP A 214 -23.51 -75.25 -39.24
N GLN A 215 -24.57 -74.45 -39.49
CA GLN A 215 -25.87 -74.95 -39.93
C GLN A 215 -25.81 -75.71 -41.27
N LYS A 216 -24.96 -75.27 -42.21
CA LYS A 216 -24.76 -75.98 -43.48
C LYS A 216 -24.01 -77.29 -43.27
N LEU A 217 -23.04 -77.33 -42.36
CA LEU A 217 -22.30 -78.55 -42.01
C LEU A 217 -23.19 -79.58 -41.30
N GLU A 218 -24.12 -79.14 -40.45
CA GLU A 218 -25.11 -80.02 -39.81
C GLU A 218 -26.15 -80.59 -40.78
N LEU A 219 -26.57 -79.83 -41.80
CA LEU A 219 -27.53 -80.30 -42.83
C LEU A 219 -26.93 -81.28 -43.86
N VAL A 220 -25.61 -81.45 -43.87
CA VAL A 220 -24.88 -82.39 -44.75
C VAL A 220 -24.54 -83.70 -44.00
N ARG A 221 -24.90 -83.80 -42.72
CA ARG A 221 -24.79 -85.00 -41.88
C ARG A 221 -26.09 -85.77 -41.83
#